data_AF-A0A7L2ULP8-F1
#
_entry.id   AF-A0A7L2ULP8-F1
#
_cell.length_a   1.000
_cell.length_b   1.000
_cell.length_c   1.000
_cell.angle_alpha   90.00
_cell.angle_beta   90.00
_cell.angle_gamma   90.00
#
_symmetry.space_group_name_H-M   'P 1'
#
loop_
_entity.id
_entity.type
_entity.pdbx_description
1 polymer ?
#
loop_
_entity_poly.entity_id
_entity_poly.type
_entity_poly.pdbx_seq_one_letter_code
_entity_poly.pdbx_strand_id
1 'polypeptide(L)'
;RGHLNDLENIVPFLGIGLLYALSGPELYTALLHFRIFAGVRIAHTFAYLIPLPQPSRGLSWVVGYAVTISMAYKVLKTALYL
;
A
#
# COMPACT_ATOMS: atom_id res chain seq x y z
N ARG A 1 -4.86 18.67 -0.42
CA ARG A 1 -3.80 17.93 -1.16
C ARG A 1 -3.49 16.60 -0.49
N GLY A 2 -3.18 16.56 0.81
CA GLY A 2 -3.00 15.30 1.56
C GLY A 2 -4.18 14.33 1.47
N HIS A 3 -5.41 14.81 1.70
CA HIS A 3 -6.63 13.98 1.62
C HIS A 3 -6.85 13.28 0.27
N LEU A 4 -6.67 13.99 -0.86
CA LEU A 4 -6.84 13.40 -2.20
C LEU A 4 -5.76 12.35 -2.47
N ASN A 5 -4.51 12.65 -2.13
CA ASN A 5 -3.43 11.68 -2.30
C ASN A 5 -3.64 10.44 -1.43
N ASP A 6 -4.16 10.59 -0.21
CA ASP A 6 -4.48 9.43 0.62
C ASP A 6 -5.63 8.60 0.03
N LEU A 7 -6.67 9.26 -0.47
CA LEU A 7 -7.79 8.62 -1.16
C LEU A 7 -7.34 7.85 -2.41
N GLU A 8 -6.47 8.45 -3.23
CA GLU A 8 -5.88 7.83 -4.43
C GLU A 8 -5.04 6.59 -4.12
N ASN A 9 -4.48 6.47 -2.91
CA ASN A 9 -3.69 5.30 -2.50
C ASN A 9 -4.53 4.24 -1.78
N ILE A 10 -5.50 4.67 -0.96
CA ILE A 10 -6.29 3.74 -0.15
C ILE A 10 -7.36 3.01 -0.96
N VAL A 11 -7.94 3.66 -1.98
CA VAL A 11 -8.93 3.03 -2.88
C VAL A 11 -8.34 1.80 -3.60
N PRO A 12 -7.19 1.90 -4.32
CA PRO A 12 -6.60 0.73 -4.95
C PRO A 12 -6.08 -0.29 -3.93
N PHE A 13 -5.57 0.16 -2.78
CA PHE A 13 -5.14 -0.75 -1.71
C PHE A 13 -6.30 -1.57 -1.14
N LEU A 14 -7.47 -0.96 -0.91
CA LEU A 14 -8.66 -1.67 -0.46
C LEU A 14 -9.13 -2.69 -1.49
N GLY A 15 -9.22 -2.30 -2.77
CA GLY A 15 -9.62 -3.20 -3.84
C GLY A 15 -8.69 -4.41 -3.96
N ILE A 16 -7.38 -4.16 -4.08
CA ILE A 16 -6.38 -5.23 -4.21
C ILE A 16 -6.21 -6.01 -2.91
N GLY A 17 -6.24 -5.34 -1.77
CA GLY A 17 -6.10 -5.96 -0.44
C GLY A 17 -7.24 -6.91 -0.12
N LEU A 18 -8.48 -6.56 -0.49
CA LEU A 18 -9.63 -7.47 -0.36
C LEU A 18 -9.48 -8.69 -1.27
N LEU A 19 -9.12 -8.49 -2.54
CA LEU A 19 -8.87 -9.61 -3.47
C LEU A 19 -7.73 -10.50 -2.97
N TYR A 20 -6.66 -9.89 -2.45
CA TYR A 20 -5.52 -10.60 -1.88
C TYR A 20 -5.92 -11.41 -0.65
N ALA A 21 -6.72 -10.86 0.27
CA ALA A 21 -7.22 -11.59 1.43
C ALA A 21 -8.07 -12.81 1.03
N LEU A 22 -8.86 -12.69 -0.04
CA LEU A 22 -9.69 -13.79 -0.57
C LEU A 22 -8.90 -14.83 -1.37
N SER A 23 -7.66 -14.53 -1.77
CA SER A 23 -6.80 -15.42 -2.58
C SER A 23 -6.05 -16.48 -1.76
N GLY A 24 -6.34 -16.60 -0.46
CA GLY A 24 -5.68 -17.54 0.46
C GLY A 24 -4.15 -17.37 0.61
N PRO A 25 -3.61 -16.15 0.75
CA PRO A 25 -2.18 -15.94 0.92
C PRO A 25 -1.69 -16.44 2.29
N GLU A 26 -0.40 -16.68 2.39
CA GLU A 26 0.25 -16.93 3.67
C GLU A 26 -0.01 -15.77 4.65
N LEU A 27 -0.55 -16.10 5.83
CA LEU A 27 -0.98 -15.13 6.84
C LEU A 27 0.13 -14.13 7.22
N TYR A 28 1.35 -14.62 7.42
CA TYR A 28 2.49 -13.77 7.78
C TYR A 28 2.78 -12.74 6.71
N THR A 29 2.89 -13.18 5.46
CA THR A 29 3.15 -12.32 4.32
C THR A 29 2.02 -11.29 4.13
N ALA A 30 0.76 -11.69 4.28
CA ALA A 30 -0.37 -10.78 4.17
C ALA A 30 -0.34 -9.69 5.25
N LEU A 31 -0.19 -10.07 6.52
CA LEU A 31 -0.09 -9.13 7.62
C LEU A 31 1.07 -8.14 7.44
N LEU A 32 2.20 -8.59 6.89
CA LEU A 32 3.34 -7.72 6.61
C LEU A 32 2.99 -6.65 5.57
N HIS A 33 2.33 -7.01 4.46
CA HIS A 33 1.90 -6.03 3.45
C HIS A 33 0.93 -5.00 4.05
N PHE A 34 -0.06 -5.44 4.83
CA PHE A 34 -1.00 -4.53 5.50
C PHE A 34 -0.30 -3.58 6.48
N ARG A 35 0.65 -4.10 7.28
CA ARG A 35 1.41 -3.31 8.25
C ARG A 35 2.32 -2.28 7.59
N ILE A 36 3.04 -2.66 6.53
CA ILE A 36 3.91 -1.73 5.80
C ILE A 36 3.08 -0.62 5.18
N PHE A 37 1.97 -0.96 4.51
CA PHE A 37 1.11 0.07 3.91
C PHE A 37 0.59 1.06 4.97
N ALA A 38 0.06 0.55 6.09
CA ALA A 38 -0.42 1.40 7.18
C ALA A 38 0.69 2.29 7.76
N GLY A 39 1.88 1.73 8.04
CA GLY A 39 3.02 2.48 8.56
C GLY A 39 3.49 3.58 7.59
N VAL A 40 3.51 3.28 6.30
CA VAL A 40 3.89 4.24 5.26
C VAL A 40 2.87 5.36 5.12
N ARG A 41 1.57 5.07 5.26
CA ARG A 41 0.52 6.11 5.24
C ARG A 41 0.61 7.02 6.47
N ILE A 42 0.83 6.44 7.65
CA ILE A 42 1.08 7.21 8.87
C ILE A 42 2.29 8.13 8.68
N ALA A 43 3.41 7.59 8.18
CA ALA A 43 4.62 8.38 7.89
C ALA A 43 4.37 9.50 6.86
N HIS A 44 3.53 9.24 5.84
CA HIS A 44 3.14 10.26 4.86
C HIS A 44 2.31 11.38 5.50
N THR A 45 1.36 11.05 6.37
CA THR A 45 0.58 12.04 7.11
C THR A 45 1.50 12.89 8.00
N PHE A 46 2.46 12.28 8.70
CA PHE A 46 3.47 13.01 9.46
C PHE A 46 4.36 13.91 8.58
N ALA A 47 4.76 13.45 7.39
CA ALA A 47 5.52 14.26 6.42
C ALA A 47 4.72 15.43 5.82
N TYR A 48 3.39 15.41 5.97
CA TYR A 48 2.50 16.52 5.63
C TYR A 48 2.28 17.48 6.80
N LEU A 49 2.12 16.96 8.02
CA LEU A 49 1.88 17.75 9.23
C LEU A 49 3.13 18.48 9.70
N ILE A 50 4.26 17.78 9.67
CA ILE A 50 5.59 18.33 9.89
C ILE A 50 6.13 18.59 8.50
N PRO A 51 6.45 19.83 8.10
CA PRO A 51 7.00 20.14 6.78
C PRO A 51 8.43 19.63 6.67
N LEU A 52 8.56 18.31 6.65
CA LEU A 52 9.80 17.59 6.39
C LEU A 52 10.27 17.96 4.98
N PRO A 53 11.57 18.20 4.81
CA PRO A 53 12.13 18.45 3.49
C PRO A 53 11.84 17.26 2.58
N GLN A 54 11.62 17.55 1.30
CA GLN A 54 11.63 16.54 0.26
C GLN A 54 12.97 15.78 0.34
N PRO A 55 13.01 14.44 0.18
CA PRO A 55 12.10 13.60 -0.60
C PRO A 55 11.15 12.70 0.21
N SER A 56 10.98 12.95 1.52
CA SER A 56 10.19 12.11 2.45
C SER A 56 8.80 11.70 1.93
N ARG A 57 8.07 12.63 1.31
CA ARG A 57 6.73 12.39 0.73
C ARG A 57 6.78 11.49 -0.50
N GLY A 58 7.78 11.68 -1.36
CA GLY A 58 7.98 10.86 -2.55
C GLY A 58 8.34 9.42 -2.19
N LEU A 59 9.24 9.24 -1.23
CA LEU A 59 9.59 7.91 -0.72
C LEU A 59 8.37 7.19 -0.12
N SER A 60 7.58 7.88 0.69
CA SER A 60 6.35 7.30 1.27
C SER A 60 5.33 6.92 0.19
N TRP A 61 5.21 7.71 -0.88
CA TRP A 61 4.37 7.37 -2.02
C TRP A 61 4.86 6.12 -2.76
N VAL A 62 6.16 6.06 -3.10
CA VAL A 62 6.79 4.94 -3.82
C VAL A 62 6.63 3.64 -3.04
N VAL A 63 6.92 3.65 -1.74
CA VAL A 63 6.81 2.43 -0.92
C VAL A 63 5.35 1.96 -0.83
N GLY A 64 4.39 2.89 -0.69
CA GLY A 64 2.96 2.54 -0.66
C GLY A 64 2.50 1.87 -1.95
N TYR A 65 2.89 2.43 -3.10
CA TYR A 65 2.59 1.84 -4.40
C TYR A 65 3.27 0.49 -4.62
N ALA A 66 4.54 0.35 -4.21
CA ALA A 66 5.27 -0.90 -4.34
C ALA A 66 4.59 -2.07 -3.61
N VAL A 67 4.07 -1.82 -2.40
CA VAL A 67 3.30 -2.83 -1.64
C VAL A 67 2.01 -3.20 -2.37
N THR A 68 1.26 -2.22 -2.86
CA THR A 68 0.01 -2.46 -3.60
C THR A 68 0.25 -3.24 -4.90
N ILE A 69 1.33 -2.92 -5.62
CA ILE A 69 1.74 -3.65 -6.84
C ILE A 69 2.17 -5.08 -6.51
N SER A 70 2.93 -5.29 -5.42
CA SER A 70 3.32 -6.63 -4.97
C SER A 70 2.10 -7.52 -4.67
N MET A 71 1.10 -6.99 -3.96
CA MET A 71 -0.15 -7.71 -3.70
C MET A 71 -0.92 -7.98 -4.99
N ALA A 72 -1.04 -6.98 -5.88
CA ALA A 72 -1.73 -7.15 -7.16
C ALA A 72 -1.07 -8.23 -8.02
N TYR A 73 0.26 -8.26 -8.07
CA TYR A 73 1.01 -9.29 -8.78
C TYR A 73 0.72 -10.68 -8.22
N LYS A 74 0.68 -10.84 -6.90
CA LYS A 74 0.31 -12.13 -6.29
C LYS A 74 -1.13 -12.53 -6.60
N VAL A 75 -2.09 -11.60 -6.52
CA VAL A 75 -3.48 -11.87 -6.90
C VAL A 75 -3.58 -12.31 -8.36
N LEU A 76 -2.94 -11.59 -9.28
CA LEU A 76 -2.94 -11.92 -10.71
C LEU A 76 -2.31 -13.29 -10.96
N LYS A 77 -1.20 -13.61 -10.29
CA LYS A 77 -0.54 -14.90 -10.39
C LYS A 77 -1.46 -16.04 -9.93
N THR A 78 -2.10 -15.87 -8.78
CA THR A 78 -3.05 -16.85 -8.25
C THR A 78 -4.29 -16.99 -9.14
N ALA A 79 -4.82 -15.89 -9.68
CA ALA A 79 -6.02 -15.89 -10.51
C ALA A 79 -5.78 -16.46 -11.93
N LEU A 80 -4.61 -16.19 -12.50
CA LEU A 80 -4.25 -16.61 -13.87
C LEU A 80 -3.47 -17.94 -13.91
N TYR A 81 -3.19 -18.57 -12.76
CA TYR A 81 -2.39 -19.80 -12.66
C TYR A 81 -1.04 -19.73 -13.41
N LEU A 82 -0.44 -18.53 -13.47
CA LEU A 82 0.91 -18.31 -14.01
C LEU A 82 1.99 -18.68 -12.98
#